data_AF-A0A961MVE8-F1
#
_entry.id   AF-A0A961MVE8-F1
#
_cell.length_a   1.000
_cell.length_b   1.000
_cell.length_c   1.000
_cell.angle_alpha   90.00
_cell.angle_beta   90.00
_cell.angle_gamma   90.00
#
_symmetry.space_group_name_H-M   'P 1'
#
loop_
_entity.id
_entity.type
_entity.pdbx_description
1 polymer ?
#
loop_
_entity_poly.entity_id
_entity_poly.type
_entity_poly.pdbx_seq_one_letter_code
_entity_poly.pdbx_strand_id
1 'polypeptide(L)'
;NTQDGRRNSAAIGQVGDNNMVDTDQMGRRNTLGVSQIGSNNDALVRQNGRLNTTAIVQSGHHNTSTVQQNGSNNTVAIVQN
;
A
#
# COMPACT_ATOMS: atom_id res chain seq x y z
N ASN A 1 -4.37 1.89 -9.90
CA ASN A 1 -4.65 0.60 -9.23
C ASN A 1 -4.70 -0.51 -10.25
N THR A 2 -3.55 -1.13 -10.54
CA THR A 2 -3.48 -2.31 -11.40
C THR A 2 -3.43 -3.54 -10.49
N GLN A 3 -4.46 -4.39 -10.57
CA GLN A 3 -4.51 -5.67 -9.86
C GLN A 3 -4.48 -6.78 -10.91
N ASP A 4 -3.32 -7.40 -11.10
CA ASP A 4 -3.19 -8.53 -12.02
C ASP A 4 -3.17 -9.85 -11.23
N GLY A 5 -4.36 -10.42 -11.03
CA GLY A 5 -4.56 -11.78 -10.55
C GLY A 5 -5.81 -12.01 -9.68
N ARG A 6 -6.05 -13.28 -9.28
CA ARG A 6 -7.30 -13.67 -8.59
C ARG A 6 -7.24 -13.34 -7.08
N ARG A 7 -8.25 -12.59 -6.61
CA ARG A 7 -8.53 -12.26 -5.19
C ARG A 7 -7.52 -11.33 -4.50
N ASN A 8 -6.88 -10.41 -5.22
CA ASN A 8 -6.15 -9.34 -4.55
C ASN A 8 -7.15 -8.33 -3.95
N SER A 9 -6.84 -7.81 -2.76
CA SER A 9 -7.64 -6.83 -2.05
C SER A 9 -6.75 -5.64 -1.72
N ALA A 10 -7.24 -4.44 -2.01
CA ALA A 10 -6.61 -3.18 -1.63
C ALA A 10 -7.66 -2.26 -1.04
N ALA A 11 -7.37 -1.67 0.11
CA ALA A 11 -8.16 -0.63 0.74
C ALA A 11 -7.24 0.59 0.94
N ILE A 12 -7.65 1.73 0.40
CA ILE A 12 -6.89 2.98 0.49
C ILE A 12 -7.83 4.04 1.06
N GLY A 13 -7.47 4.59 2.22
CA GLY A 13 -8.10 5.74 2.84
C GLY A 13 -7.15 6.94 2.83
N GLN A 14 -7.64 8.08 2.37
CA GLN A 14 -6.87 9.33 2.36
C GLN A 14 -7.72 10.42 3.02
N VAL A 15 -7.13 11.15 3.97
CA VAL A 15 -7.75 12.26 4.69
C VAL A 15 -6.80 13.44 4.65
N GLY A 16 -7.23 14.55 4.04
CA GLY A 16 -6.41 15.76 3.79
C GLY A 16 -6.00 15.91 2.32
N ASP A 17 -5.10 16.85 2.02
CA ASP A 17 -4.87 17.35 0.65
C ASP A 17 -3.63 16.76 -0.05
N ASN A 18 -3.70 16.57 -1.39
CA ASN A 18 -2.55 16.12 -2.22
C ASN A 18 -1.88 14.80 -1.78
N ASN A 19 -2.64 13.87 -1.21
CA ASN A 19 -2.11 12.54 -0.91
C ASN A 19 -2.15 11.66 -2.17
N MET A 20 -1.06 10.97 -2.50
CA MET A 20 -0.98 10.04 -3.63
C MET A 20 -0.74 8.61 -3.13
N VAL A 21 -1.48 7.66 -3.70
CA VAL A 21 -1.21 6.23 -3.50
C VAL A 21 -1.18 5.54 -4.85
N ASP A 22 -0.05 4.92 -5.17
CA ASP A 22 0.09 4.04 -6.32
C ASP A 22 0.28 2.59 -5.85
N THR A 23 -0.55 1.69 -6.38
CA THR A 23 -0.59 0.29 -5.98
C THR A 23 -0.61 -0.64 -7.19
N ASP A 24 0.29 -1.61 -7.14
CA ASP A 24 0.46 -2.67 -8.12
C ASP A 24 0.51 -4.02 -7.40
N GLN A 25 -0.53 -4.83 -7.58
CA GLN A 25 -0.64 -6.16 -6.98
C GLN A 25 -0.63 -7.23 -8.09
N MET A 26 0.55 -7.78 -8.36
CA MET A 26 0.75 -8.92 -9.26
C MET A 26 0.70 -10.23 -8.46
N GLY A 27 -0.18 -11.17 -8.84
CA GLY A 27 -0.30 -12.48 -8.20
C GLY A 27 -1.65 -12.76 -7.53
N ARG A 28 -1.72 -13.59 -6.49
CA ARG A 28 -3.02 -14.08 -5.94
C ARG A 28 -3.14 -13.90 -4.43
N ARG A 29 -4.31 -13.43 -3.98
CA ARG A 29 -4.64 -13.26 -2.55
C ARG A 29 -3.72 -12.28 -1.80
N ASN A 30 -3.21 -11.26 -2.48
CA ASN A 30 -2.48 -10.20 -1.79
C ASN A 30 -3.47 -9.23 -1.14
N THR A 31 -3.17 -8.77 0.07
CA THR A 31 -3.98 -7.81 0.83
C THR A 31 -3.16 -6.55 1.07
N LEU A 32 -3.73 -5.40 0.81
CA LEU A 32 -3.11 -4.09 1.00
C LEU A 32 -4.09 -3.16 1.73
N GLY A 33 -3.62 -2.54 2.81
CA GLY A 33 -4.28 -1.41 3.47
C GLY A 33 -3.36 -0.19 3.44
N VAL A 34 -3.84 0.95 2.99
CA VAL A 34 -3.13 2.22 3.05
C VAL A 34 -4.04 3.25 3.70
N SER A 35 -3.54 4.00 4.68
CA SER A 35 -4.22 5.10 5.34
C SER A 35 -3.30 6.32 5.37
N GLN A 36 -3.63 7.38 4.65
CA GLN A 36 -2.90 8.65 4.65
C GLN A 36 -3.74 9.72 5.33
N ILE A 37 -3.18 10.42 6.32
CA ILE A 37 -3.83 11.47 7.09
C ILE A 37 -2.90 12.69 7.10
N GLY A 38 -3.34 13.83 6.56
CA GLY A 38 -2.52 15.04 6.41
C GLY A 38 -2.37 15.44 4.94
N SER A 39 -1.25 16.06 4.54
CA SER A 39 -1.09 16.52 3.16
C SER A 39 0.25 16.21 2.50
N ASN A 40 0.26 16.05 1.18
CA ASN A 40 1.43 15.65 0.38
C ASN A 40 2.04 14.30 0.79
N ASN A 41 1.24 13.32 1.25
CA ASN A 41 1.76 11.99 1.53
C ASN A 41 1.73 11.11 0.29
N ASP A 42 2.84 10.43 -0.02
CA ASP A 42 2.99 9.53 -1.14
C ASP A 42 3.23 8.09 -0.65
N ALA A 43 2.47 7.13 -1.18
CA ALA A 43 2.69 5.71 -0.95
C ALA A 43 2.76 4.94 -2.27
N LEU A 44 3.85 4.22 -2.49
CA LEU A 44 4.03 3.34 -3.63
C LEU A 44 4.12 1.89 -3.15
N VAL A 45 3.19 1.04 -3.57
CA VAL A 45 3.13 -0.35 -3.13
C VAL A 45 3.13 -1.32 -4.31
N ARG A 46 4.14 -2.19 -4.35
CA ARG A 46 4.25 -3.30 -5.30
C ARG A 46 4.25 -4.63 -4.57
N GLN A 47 3.21 -5.42 -4.73
CA GLN A 47 3.12 -6.79 -4.19
C GLN A 47 3.15 -7.79 -5.34
N ASN A 48 4.25 -8.52 -5.49
CA ASN A 48 4.40 -9.59 -6.46
C ASN A 48 4.45 -10.97 -5.74
N GLY A 49 3.40 -11.77 -5.91
CA GLY A 49 3.35 -13.15 -5.42
C GLY A 49 2.03 -13.54 -4.76
N ARG A 50 2.05 -14.34 -3.69
CA ARG A 50 0.84 -14.93 -3.08
C ARG A 50 0.73 -14.63 -1.59
N LEU A 51 -0.48 -14.30 -1.12
CA LEU A 51 -0.74 -14.10 0.32
C LEU A 51 0.15 -13.02 0.97
N ASN A 52 0.59 -12.03 0.21
CA ASN A 52 1.34 -10.90 0.77
C ASN A 52 0.36 -9.93 1.44
N THR A 53 0.67 -9.48 2.65
CA THR A 53 -0.12 -8.50 3.40
C THR A 53 0.73 -7.25 3.63
N THR A 54 0.19 -6.09 3.28
CA THR A 54 0.83 -4.79 3.54
C THR A 54 -0.17 -3.86 4.23
N ALA A 55 0.28 -3.17 5.27
CA ALA A 55 -0.42 -2.07 5.91
C ALA A 55 0.48 -0.84 5.93
N ILE A 56 -0.02 0.31 5.47
CA ILE A 56 0.70 1.59 5.48
C ILE A 56 -0.20 2.60 6.19
N VAL A 57 0.34 3.29 7.19
CA VAL A 57 -0.28 4.42 7.86
C VAL A 57 0.68 5.59 7.78
N GLN A 58 0.32 6.66 7.09
CA GLN A 58 1.10 7.90 7.03
C GLN A 58 0.27 9.01 7.63
N SER A 59 0.74 9.62 8.71
CA SER A 59 0.15 10.80 9.32
C SER A 59 1.13 11.96 9.15
N GLY A 60 0.68 13.18 8.82
CA GLY A 60 1.55 14.36 8.72
C GLY A 60 1.71 14.94 7.31
N HIS A 61 2.84 15.63 7.07
CA HIS A 61 3.13 16.31 5.81
C HIS A 61 4.36 15.70 5.10
N HIS A 62 4.28 15.46 3.78
CA HIS A 62 5.40 14.97 2.97
C HIS A 62 5.96 13.57 3.34
N ASN A 63 5.12 12.65 3.82
CA ASN A 63 5.58 11.27 4.04
C ASN A 63 5.66 10.50 2.73
N THR A 64 6.81 9.93 2.42
CA THR A 64 6.97 9.00 1.28
C THR A 64 7.21 7.58 1.80
N SER A 65 6.41 6.62 1.35
CA SER A 65 6.61 5.20 1.62
C SER A 65 6.68 4.42 0.32
N THR A 66 7.65 3.51 0.23
CA THR A 66 7.76 2.56 -0.88
C THR A 66 7.81 1.16 -0.30
N VAL A 67 6.82 0.34 -0.63
CA VAL A 67 6.77 -1.09 -0.26
C VAL A 67 6.92 -1.92 -1.51
N GLN A 68 7.90 -2.82 -1.51
CA GLN A 68 8.01 -3.88 -2.50
C GLN A 68 8.07 -5.23 -1.78
N GLN A 69 7.05 -6.06 -2.00
CA GLN A 69 7.00 -7.43 -1.49
C GLN A 69 7.05 -8.40 -2.66
N ASN A 70 8.11 -9.22 -2.71
CA ASN A 70 8.23 -10.32 -3.67
C ASN A 70 8.16 -11.66 -2.90
N GLY A 71 7.41 -12.63 -3.42
CA GLY A 71 7.32 -13.97 -2.82
C GLY A 71 5.96 -14.26 -2.19
N SER A 72 5.91 -15.19 -1.23
CA SER A 72 4.65 -15.59 -0.60
C SER A 72 4.64 -15.35 0.90
N ASN A 73 3.47 -15.00 1.45
CA ASN A 73 3.24 -14.88 2.89
C ASN A 73 4.06 -13.79 3.59
N ASN A 74 4.46 -12.74 2.87
CA ASN A 74 5.16 -11.60 3.46
C ASN A 74 4.18 -10.68 4.18
N THR A 75 4.57 -10.14 5.33
CA THR A 75 3.81 -9.10 6.04
C THR A 75 4.66 -7.86 6.20
N VAL A 76 4.16 -6.69 5.81
CA VAL A 76 4.81 -5.39 5.99
C VAL A 76 3.83 -4.43 6.66
N ALA A 77 4.30 -3.73 7.68
CA ALA A 77 3.60 -2.62 8.30
C ALA A 77 4.51 -1.39 8.29
N ILE A 78 4.03 -0.29 7.73
CA ILE A 78 4.71 1.01 7.75
C ILE A 78 3.83 1.98 8.52
N VAL A 79 4.42 2.68 9.49
CA VAL A 79 3.79 3.80 10.19
C VAL A 79 4.75 4.99 10.09
N GLN A 80 4.30 6.10 9.52
CA GLN A 80 5.05 7.35 9.40
C GLN A 80 4.21 8.50 10.01
N ASN A 81 4.86 9.44 10.69
CA ASN A 81 4.26 10.57 11.41
C ASN A 81 4.89 11.88 10.98
#